data_AF-A0A836RY07-F1
#
_entry.id   AF-A0A836RY07-F1
#
_cell.length_a   1.000
_cell.length_b   1.000
_cell.length_c   1.000
_cell.angle_alpha   90.00
_cell.angle_beta   90.00
_cell.angle_gamma   90.00
#
_symmetry.space_group_name_H-M   'P 1'
#
loop_
_entity.id
_entity.type
_entity.pdbx_description
1 polymer ?
#
loop_
_entity_poly.entity_id
_entity_poly.type
_entity_poly.pdbx_seq_one_letter_code
_entity_poly.pdbx_strand_id
1 'polypeptide(L)'
;PYTPYVIMMVGVQGSGKTTTVGKLAKFYRSMGYKVGVVAADTYRPGAYEQLRQLADRVGAMFYGEPDSKDPVSIAQRGVEELRKRGADIIIVDTAGRHGYGEEEALLKEMQDIAAAVRPDEVMLVIDAAMGQKSYDLAKRFHEATPIGSIVVTKMDGTAKGGGALSAVAATGARIKFIGTGEDVDEFEVFRPRRFVARLLGMGDLESLLERIERLQGVEEFEKTVAEMVAGKITFRVLYRQLEQMRKLGPFRKVLQMIPGFSTMLDSFDEAAKVSEEKMRKWMSIMNSMTYDELDNPELLEQRSRVKRIAIGAGVEISDVRELYNYYKTVKRMMRQLRKRKDILERFAKMGRLPG
;
A
#
# COMPACT_ATOMS: atom_id res chain seq x y z
N PRO A 1 14.94 19.64 -12.75
CA PRO A 1 14.70 18.46 -13.62
C PRO A 1 13.98 18.89 -14.88
N TYR A 2 14.48 18.50 -16.06
CA TYR A 2 13.83 18.81 -17.33
C TYR A 2 12.51 18.03 -17.43
N THR A 3 11.44 18.70 -17.87
CA THR A 3 10.16 18.07 -18.19
C THR A 3 9.99 18.00 -19.72
N PRO A 4 9.58 16.85 -20.29
CA PRO A 4 9.31 15.58 -19.61
C PRO A 4 10.59 14.83 -19.21
N TYR A 5 10.53 14.12 -18.08
CA TYR A 5 11.53 13.12 -17.68
C TYR A 5 11.19 11.77 -18.30
N VAL A 6 12.09 11.20 -19.08
CA VAL A 6 11.85 9.99 -19.87
C VAL A 6 12.54 8.78 -19.24
N ILE A 7 11.74 7.76 -18.89
CA ILE A 7 12.19 6.51 -18.30
C ILE A 7 12.03 5.40 -19.34
N MET A 8 13.12 4.68 -19.64
CA MET A 8 13.10 3.49 -20.49
C MET A 8 13.19 2.24 -19.62
N MET A 9 12.19 1.35 -19.73
CA MET A 9 12.11 0.12 -18.95
C MET A 9 12.76 -1.02 -19.71
N VAL A 10 13.74 -1.69 -19.11
CA VAL A 10 14.45 -2.83 -19.72
C VAL A 10 14.49 -4.02 -18.78
N GLY A 11 14.73 -5.22 -19.31
CA GLY A 11 14.79 -6.45 -18.51
C GLY A 11 14.22 -7.66 -19.22
N VAL A 12 14.37 -8.83 -18.61
CA VAL A 12 14.06 -10.12 -19.25
C VAL A 12 12.57 -10.34 -19.46
N GLN A 13 12.24 -11.29 -20.32
CA GLN A 13 10.87 -11.77 -20.46
C GLN A 13 10.35 -12.27 -19.10
N GLY A 14 9.12 -11.90 -18.74
CA GLY A 14 8.50 -12.36 -17.47
C GLY A 14 9.02 -11.69 -16.19
N SER A 15 9.92 -10.71 -16.27
CA SER A 15 10.40 -9.92 -15.12
C SER A 15 9.35 -8.95 -14.54
N GLY A 16 8.24 -8.74 -15.24
CA GLY A 16 7.17 -7.83 -14.79
C GLY A 16 7.32 -6.38 -15.25
N LYS A 17 8.00 -6.11 -16.37
CA LYS A 17 8.16 -4.75 -16.96
C LYS A 17 6.84 -4.01 -17.16
N THR A 18 5.92 -4.57 -17.96
CA THR A 18 4.63 -3.94 -18.25
C THR A 18 3.81 -3.65 -16.99
N THR A 19 3.78 -4.59 -16.03
CA THR A 19 3.12 -4.37 -14.72
C THR A 19 3.82 -3.27 -13.92
N THR A 20 5.16 -3.23 -13.94
CA THR A 20 5.97 -2.19 -13.29
C THR A 20 5.73 -0.82 -13.90
N VAL A 21 5.53 -0.73 -15.22
CA VAL A 21 5.16 0.52 -15.91
C VAL A 21 3.85 1.06 -15.35
N GLY A 22 2.82 0.22 -15.22
CA GLY A 22 1.55 0.62 -14.62
C GLY A 22 1.67 1.08 -13.17
N LYS A 23 2.47 0.37 -12.37
CA LYS A 23 2.78 0.72 -10.96
C LYS A 23 3.51 2.06 -10.85
N LEU A 24 4.56 2.26 -11.65
CA LEU A 24 5.31 3.52 -11.71
C LEU A 24 4.42 4.68 -12.16
N ALA A 25 3.58 4.46 -13.17
CA ALA A 25 2.65 5.48 -13.64
C ALA A 25 1.69 5.90 -12.53
N LYS A 26 1.09 4.94 -11.81
CA LYS A 26 0.25 5.25 -10.64
C LYS A 26 1.02 5.99 -9.54
N PHE A 27 2.23 5.55 -9.22
CA PHE A 27 3.07 6.13 -8.19
C PHE A 27 3.39 7.61 -8.47
N TYR A 28 3.81 7.95 -9.68
CA TYR A 28 4.11 9.34 -10.02
C TYR A 28 2.85 10.19 -10.20
N ARG A 29 1.75 9.61 -10.68
CA ARG A 29 0.45 10.32 -10.72
C ARG A 29 -0.05 10.68 -9.32
N SER A 30 0.13 9.82 -8.32
CA SER A 30 -0.27 10.13 -6.95
C SER A 30 0.57 11.27 -6.33
N MET A 31 1.74 11.57 -6.90
CA MET A 31 2.56 12.74 -6.58
C MET A 31 2.16 14.01 -7.36
N GLY A 32 1.15 13.94 -8.24
CA GLY A 32 0.66 15.08 -9.01
C GLY A 32 1.27 15.25 -10.41
N TYR A 33 2.14 14.34 -10.86
CA TYR A 33 2.72 14.41 -12.21
C TYR A 33 1.75 13.90 -13.28
N LYS A 34 1.77 14.52 -14.46
CA LYS A 34 1.13 14.00 -15.67
C LYS A 34 2.01 12.91 -16.28
N VAL A 35 1.61 11.66 -16.12
CA VAL A 35 2.37 10.52 -16.62
C VAL A 35 1.80 10.00 -17.93
N GLY A 36 2.68 9.75 -18.90
CA GLY A 36 2.36 9.02 -20.11
C GLY A 36 3.17 7.73 -20.24
N VAL A 37 2.59 6.72 -20.87
CA VAL A 37 3.26 5.43 -21.12
C VAL A 37 3.25 5.11 -22.62
N VAL A 38 4.34 4.51 -23.11
CA VAL A 38 4.53 4.13 -24.51
C VAL A 38 4.68 2.61 -24.62
N ALA A 39 3.81 1.97 -25.41
CA ALA A 39 3.90 0.54 -25.71
C ALA A 39 4.87 0.29 -26.87
N ALA A 40 6.14 -0.01 -26.56
CA ALA A 40 7.17 -0.37 -27.55
C ALA A 40 7.49 -1.88 -27.56
N ASP A 41 6.75 -2.71 -26.82
CA ASP A 41 6.80 -4.17 -26.97
C ASP A 41 5.93 -4.62 -28.16
N THR A 42 6.56 -4.74 -29.33
CA THR A 42 5.93 -5.18 -30.58
C THR A 42 5.96 -6.71 -30.76
N TYR A 43 6.63 -7.45 -29.87
CA TYR A 43 6.87 -8.87 -30.03
C TYR A 43 5.88 -9.74 -29.26
N ARG A 44 5.48 -9.30 -28.07
CA ARG A 44 4.62 -10.09 -27.20
C ARG A 44 3.14 -9.90 -27.59
N PRO A 45 2.42 -11.00 -27.92
CA PRO A 45 0.99 -10.92 -28.20
C PRO A 45 0.21 -10.30 -27.04
N GLY A 46 -0.62 -9.30 -27.34
CA GLY A 46 -1.45 -8.62 -26.35
C GLY A 46 -0.72 -7.64 -25.44
N ALA A 47 0.59 -7.38 -25.63
CA ALA A 47 1.33 -6.40 -24.81
C ALA A 47 0.77 -4.98 -24.96
N TYR A 48 0.41 -4.58 -26.17
CA TYR A 48 -0.26 -3.31 -26.45
C TYR A 48 -1.56 -3.16 -25.63
N GLU A 49 -2.47 -4.13 -25.72
CA GLU A 49 -3.76 -4.10 -25.00
C GLU A 49 -3.56 -4.19 -23.48
N GLN A 50 -2.59 -5.00 -23.03
CA GLN A 50 -2.25 -5.11 -21.61
C GLN A 50 -1.81 -3.75 -21.05
N LEU A 51 -0.88 -3.06 -21.73
CA LEU A 51 -0.41 -1.75 -21.26
C LEU A 51 -1.50 -0.68 -21.37
N ARG A 52 -2.33 -0.72 -22.42
CA ARG A 52 -3.48 0.17 -22.58
C ARG A 52 -4.45 0.05 -21.40
N GLN A 53 -4.87 -1.16 -21.07
CA GLN A 53 -5.77 -1.42 -19.95
C GLN A 53 -5.17 -0.97 -18.61
N LEU A 54 -3.86 -1.19 -18.41
CA LEU A 54 -3.17 -0.69 -17.23
C LEU A 54 -3.16 0.83 -17.17
N ALA A 55 -2.83 1.50 -18.29
CA ALA A 55 -2.84 2.96 -18.39
C ALA A 55 -4.21 3.55 -18.08
N ASP A 56 -5.28 2.97 -18.65
CA ASP A 56 -6.67 3.36 -18.39
C ASP A 56 -7.03 3.17 -16.91
N ARG A 57 -6.70 2.00 -16.32
CA ARG A 57 -6.94 1.69 -14.90
C ARG A 57 -6.27 2.69 -13.97
N VAL A 58 -5.05 3.14 -14.31
CA VAL A 58 -4.29 4.09 -13.49
C VAL A 58 -4.41 5.52 -13.98
N GLY A 59 -5.28 5.82 -14.95
CA GLY A 59 -5.51 7.15 -15.53
C GLY A 59 -4.28 7.84 -16.15
N ALA A 60 -3.31 7.08 -16.64
CA ALA A 60 -2.14 7.60 -17.34
C ALA A 60 -2.44 7.82 -18.84
N MET A 61 -1.74 8.77 -19.47
CA MET A 61 -1.81 8.90 -20.92
C MET A 61 -1.18 7.69 -21.59
N PHE A 62 -1.73 7.25 -22.71
CA PHE A 62 -1.26 6.06 -23.42
C PHE A 62 -0.89 6.40 -24.87
N TYR A 63 0.19 5.80 -25.35
CA TYR A 63 0.56 5.76 -26.76
C TYR A 63 1.03 4.37 -27.15
N GLY A 64 0.64 3.92 -28.34
CA GLY A 64 1.17 2.74 -28.99
C GLY A 64 0.57 2.59 -30.39
N GLU A 65 1.18 1.74 -31.20
CA GLU A 65 0.75 1.48 -32.57
C GLU A 65 0.58 -0.04 -32.77
N PRO A 66 -0.65 -0.58 -32.71
CA PRO A 66 -0.88 -2.03 -32.69
C PRO A 66 -0.45 -2.73 -33.99
N ASP A 67 -0.46 -2.02 -35.12
CA ASP A 67 -0.13 -2.56 -36.44
C ASP A 67 1.35 -2.40 -36.81
N SER A 68 2.11 -1.62 -36.03
CA SER A 68 3.52 -1.34 -36.29
C SER A 68 4.43 -2.35 -35.60
N LYS A 69 5.46 -2.82 -36.32
CA LYS A 69 6.47 -3.75 -35.79
C LYS A 69 7.81 -3.10 -35.51
N ASP A 70 7.90 -1.78 -35.63
CA ASP A 70 9.14 -1.02 -35.43
C ASP A 70 9.15 -0.34 -34.04
N PRO A 71 9.78 -0.96 -33.03
CA PRO A 71 9.74 -0.45 -31.66
C PRO A 71 10.51 0.87 -31.50
N VAL A 72 11.54 1.12 -32.32
CA VAL A 72 12.35 2.35 -32.28
C VAL A 72 11.49 3.54 -32.70
N SER A 73 10.83 3.41 -33.85
CA SER A 73 9.89 4.40 -34.37
C SER A 73 8.74 4.68 -33.41
N ILE A 74 8.13 3.63 -32.84
CA ILE A 74 7.02 3.76 -31.89
C ILE A 74 7.46 4.51 -30.63
N ALA A 75 8.63 4.15 -30.08
CA ALA A 75 9.18 4.80 -28.90
C ALA A 75 9.44 6.30 -29.15
N GLN A 76 10.07 6.64 -30.28
CA GLN A 76 10.33 8.02 -30.67
C GLN A 76 9.04 8.83 -30.82
N ARG A 77 8.10 8.36 -31.65
CA ARG A 77 6.83 9.07 -31.88
C ARG A 77 5.99 9.17 -30.62
N GLY A 78 5.97 8.12 -29.79
CA GLY A 78 5.24 8.13 -28.54
C GLY A 78 5.76 9.14 -27.53
N VAL A 79 7.09 9.26 -27.41
CA VAL A 79 7.71 10.27 -26.54
C VAL A 79 7.42 11.68 -27.06
N GLU A 80 7.51 11.91 -28.37
CA GLU A 80 7.18 13.20 -28.98
C GLU A 80 5.71 13.58 -28.78
N GLU A 81 4.79 12.63 -28.97
CA GLU A 81 3.35 12.84 -28.83
C GLU A 81 2.95 13.11 -27.37
N LEU A 82 3.45 12.32 -26.43
CA LEU A 82 3.18 12.53 -25.00
C LEU A 82 3.81 13.83 -24.48
N ARG A 83 4.97 14.23 -25.02
CA ARG A 83 5.56 15.55 -24.75
C ARG A 83 4.64 16.68 -25.23
N LYS A 84 4.07 16.58 -26.43
CA LYS A 84 3.10 17.57 -26.95
C LYS A 84 1.82 17.63 -26.11
N ARG A 85 1.37 16.50 -25.57
CA ARG A 85 0.22 16.41 -24.64
C ARG A 85 0.53 16.92 -23.23
N GLY A 86 1.76 17.36 -22.96
CA GLY A 86 2.17 17.94 -21.69
C GLY A 86 2.39 16.91 -20.59
N ALA A 87 2.91 15.72 -20.92
CA ALA A 87 3.42 14.79 -19.93
C ALA A 87 4.63 15.39 -19.18
N ASP A 88 4.66 15.20 -17.87
CA ASP A 88 5.83 15.51 -17.03
C ASP A 88 6.78 14.32 -16.95
N ILE A 89 6.24 13.09 -17.03
CA ILE A 89 7.00 11.84 -16.99
C ILE A 89 6.49 10.93 -18.12
N ILE A 90 7.42 10.36 -18.89
CA ILE A 90 7.12 9.42 -19.97
C ILE A 90 7.82 8.10 -19.67
N ILE A 91 7.09 6.99 -19.65
CA ILE A 91 7.63 5.65 -19.39
C ILE A 91 7.50 4.81 -20.66
N VAL A 92 8.62 4.34 -21.21
CA VAL A 92 8.68 3.49 -22.39
C VAL A 92 8.78 2.03 -21.96
N ASP A 93 7.76 1.21 -22.27
CA ASP A 93 7.76 -0.24 -22.04
C ASP A 93 8.36 -0.96 -23.26
N THR A 94 9.55 -1.54 -23.11
CA THR A 94 10.20 -2.31 -24.19
C THR A 94 9.92 -3.80 -24.06
N ALA A 95 10.15 -4.54 -25.14
CA ALA A 95 10.08 -5.99 -25.10
C ALA A 95 11.08 -6.60 -24.10
N GLY A 96 10.71 -7.75 -23.54
CA GLY A 96 11.65 -8.61 -22.82
C GLY A 96 11.97 -9.84 -23.61
N ARG A 97 13.26 -10.08 -23.91
CA ARG A 97 13.70 -11.33 -24.52
C ARG A 97 14.70 -12.04 -23.60
N HIS A 98 14.65 -13.38 -23.62
CA HIS A 98 15.63 -14.23 -22.97
C HIS A 98 15.76 -15.53 -23.77
N GLY A 99 16.98 -15.89 -24.18
CA GLY A 99 17.26 -17.21 -24.75
C GLY A 99 18.16 -17.20 -25.99
N TYR A 100 19.13 -18.11 -25.97
CA TYR A 100 20.12 -18.46 -26.99
C TYR A 100 19.73 -18.13 -28.44
N GLY A 101 20.50 -17.25 -29.08
CA GLY A 101 20.45 -16.97 -30.52
C GLY A 101 20.05 -15.54 -30.92
N GLU A 102 19.35 -14.80 -30.05
CA GLU A 102 18.78 -13.47 -30.37
C GLU A 102 19.16 -12.36 -29.36
N GLU A 103 20.15 -12.61 -28.50
CA GLU A 103 20.55 -11.69 -27.43
C GLU A 103 21.22 -10.41 -27.97
N GLU A 104 22.04 -10.52 -29.01
CA GLU A 104 22.67 -9.36 -29.68
C GLU A 104 21.64 -8.46 -30.36
N ALA A 105 20.60 -9.05 -30.97
CA ALA A 105 19.53 -8.30 -31.60
C ALA A 105 18.73 -7.51 -30.56
N LEU A 106 18.46 -8.09 -29.38
CA LEU A 106 17.83 -7.39 -28.26
C LEU A 106 18.68 -6.22 -27.76
N LEU A 107 19.97 -6.46 -27.51
CA LEU A 107 20.87 -5.41 -27.01
C LEU A 107 21.01 -4.27 -28.01
N LYS A 108 21.07 -4.59 -29.31
CA LYS A 108 21.08 -3.59 -30.38
C LYS A 108 19.77 -2.81 -30.44
N GLU A 109 18.62 -3.47 -30.38
CA GLU A 109 17.32 -2.79 -30.33
C GLU A 109 17.21 -1.87 -29.11
N MET A 110 17.70 -2.30 -27.95
CA MET A 110 17.78 -1.48 -26.74
C MET A 110 18.65 -0.23 -26.96
N GLN A 111 19.80 -0.38 -27.63
CA GLN A 111 20.66 0.75 -28.00
C GLN A 111 19.97 1.70 -28.98
N ASP A 112 19.31 1.15 -30.00
CA ASP A 112 18.62 1.93 -31.03
C ASP A 112 17.45 2.74 -30.44
N ILE A 113 16.64 2.13 -29.56
CA ILE A 113 15.58 2.83 -28.81
C ILE A 113 16.18 3.92 -27.91
N ALA A 114 17.23 3.60 -27.16
CA ALA A 114 17.87 4.57 -26.28
C ALA A 114 18.48 5.75 -27.05
N ALA A 115 19.07 5.50 -28.22
CA ALA A 115 19.61 6.53 -29.09
C ALA A 115 18.52 7.44 -29.67
N ALA A 116 17.39 6.86 -30.08
CA ALA A 116 16.26 7.61 -30.63
C ALA A 116 15.53 8.47 -29.57
N VAL A 117 15.30 7.90 -28.39
CA VAL A 117 14.52 8.54 -27.33
C VAL A 117 15.36 9.42 -26.40
N ARG A 118 16.65 9.09 -26.22
CA ARG A 118 17.57 9.71 -25.24
C ARG A 118 16.94 9.76 -23.84
N PRO A 119 16.67 8.60 -23.21
CA PRO A 119 16.04 8.56 -21.90
C PRO A 119 16.91 9.22 -20.83
N ASP A 120 16.29 9.94 -19.91
CA ASP A 120 16.96 10.48 -18.71
C ASP A 120 17.36 9.35 -17.75
N GLU A 121 16.62 8.24 -17.79
CA GLU A 121 16.87 7.08 -16.95
C GLU A 121 16.52 5.78 -17.66
N VAL A 122 17.46 4.83 -17.66
CA VAL A 122 17.20 3.44 -18.03
C VAL A 122 17.05 2.62 -16.76
N MET A 123 15.90 1.96 -16.62
CA MET A 123 15.49 1.25 -15.42
C MET A 123 15.38 -0.25 -15.70
N LEU A 124 16.24 -1.03 -15.05
CA LEU A 124 16.29 -2.48 -15.20
C LEU A 124 15.30 -3.15 -14.24
N VAL A 125 14.37 -3.93 -14.78
CA VAL A 125 13.43 -4.74 -14.01
C VAL A 125 13.96 -6.16 -13.88
N ILE A 126 14.10 -6.61 -12.63
CA ILE A 126 14.56 -7.95 -12.29
C ILE A 126 13.56 -8.67 -11.39
N ASP A 127 13.40 -9.96 -11.64
CA ASP A 127 12.63 -10.84 -10.79
C ASP A 127 13.47 -11.23 -9.55
N ALA A 128 12.88 -11.14 -8.36
CA ALA A 128 13.51 -11.57 -7.11
C ALA A 128 14.03 -13.02 -7.15
N ALA A 129 13.41 -13.90 -7.95
CA ALA A 129 13.77 -15.30 -8.09
C ALA A 129 14.97 -15.56 -9.02
N MET A 130 15.44 -14.56 -9.78
CA MET A 130 16.43 -14.75 -10.85
C MET A 130 17.82 -15.21 -10.37
N GLY A 131 18.11 -15.10 -9.06
CA GLY A 131 19.31 -15.64 -8.44
C GLY A 131 20.61 -15.07 -9.03
N GLN A 132 21.68 -15.87 -9.08
CA GLN A 132 23.02 -15.44 -9.53
C GLN A 132 23.09 -15.09 -11.03
N LYS A 133 22.20 -15.63 -11.86
CA LYS A 133 22.12 -15.32 -13.31
C LYS A 133 21.84 -13.85 -13.59
N SER A 134 21.35 -13.12 -12.58
CA SER A 134 21.13 -11.68 -12.68
C SER A 134 22.41 -10.86 -12.81
N TYR A 135 23.56 -11.34 -12.34
CA TYR A 135 24.83 -10.63 -12.48
C TYR A 135 25.22 -10.46 -13.95
N ASP A 136 25.37 -11.58 -14.66
CA ASP A 136 25.84 -11.58 -16.07
C ASP A 136 24.87 -10.82 -16.98
N LEU A 137 23.57 -11.02 -16.77
CA LEU A 137 22.54 -10.30 -17.51
C LEU A 137 22.62 -8.79 -17.27
N ALA A 138 22.62 -8.36 -15.99
CA ALA A 138 22.61 -6.94 -15.68
C ALA A 138 23.89 -6.27 -16.18
N LYS A 139 25.03 -6.97 -16.12
CA LYS A 139 26.30 -6.53 -16.69
C LYS A 139 26.18 -6.28 -18.20
N ARG A 140 25.66 -7.25 -18.97
CA ARG A 140 25.48 -7.13 -20.42
C ARG A 140 24.53 -5.98 -20.81
N PHE A 141 23.42 -5.84 -20.08
CA PHE A 141 22.48 -4.74 -20.32
C PHE A 141 23.14 -3.40 -20.05
N HIS A 142 23.91 -3.28 -18.98
CA HIS A 142 24.60 -2.05 -18.61
C HIS A 142 25.75 -1.69 -19.57
N GLU A 143 26.47 -2.68 -20.09
CA GLU A 143 27.49 -2.48 -21.13
C GLU A 143 26.88 -1.98 -22.45
N ALA A 144 25.68 -2.47 -22.80
CA ALA A 144 24.99 -2.04 -24.01
C ALA A 144 24.34 -0.64 -23.86
N THR A 145 23.59 -0.42 -22.78
CA THR A 145 22.99 0.87 -22.44
C THR A 145 23.09 1.08 -20.91
N PRO A 146 23.80 2.13 -20.44
CA PRO A 146 24.02 2.34 -19.00
C PRO A 146 22.72 2.36 -18.18
N ILE A 147 22.58 1.37 -17.31
CA ILE A 147 21.45 1.25 -16.38
C ILE A 147 21.63 2.25 -15.23
N GLY A 148 20.65 3.14 -15.02
CA GLY A 148 20.66 4.13 -13.94
C GLY A 148 20.01 3.62 -12.65
N SER A 149 19.00 2.74 -12.76
CA SER A 149 18.32 2.20 -11.60
C SER A 149 17.75 0.80 -11.82
N ILE A 150 17.39 0.15 -10.71
CA ILE A 150 16.84 -1.20 -10.68
C ILE A 150 15.49 -1.19 -9.97
N VAL A 151 14.55 -1.99 -10.49
CA VAL A 151 13.31 -2.37 -9.82
C VAL A 151 13.31 -3.88 -9.58
N VAL A 152 13.02 -4.27 -8.35
CA VAL A 152 12.91 -5.69 -7.97
C VAL A 152 11.45 -6.07 -7.87
N THR A 153 11.00 -7.04 -8.66
CA THR A 153 9.60 -7.51 -8.68
C THR A 153 9.45 -8.85 -7.96
N LYS A 154 8.20 -9.25 -7.71
CA LYS A 154 7.81 -10.54 -7.11
C LYS A 154 8.43 -10.80 -5.73
N MET A 155 8.59 -9.73 -4.94
CA MET A 155 9.16 -9.78 -3.59
C MET A 155 8.17 -10.30 -2.52
N ASP A 156 6.94 -10.57 -2.91
CA ASP A 156 5.91 -11.30 -2.16
C ASP A 156 6.09 -12.82 -2.19
N GLY A 157 6.89 -13.34 -3.14
CA GLY A 157 7.20 -14.75 -3.22
C GLY A 157 8.18 -15.23 -2.13
N THR A 158 8.55 -16.50 -2.22
CA THR A 158 9.56 -17.11 -1.33
C THR A 158 10.99 -16.68 -1.66
N ALA A 159 11.16 -15.90 -2.73
CA ALA A 159 12.45 -15.45 -3.21
C ALA A 159 13.03 -14.39 -2.28
N LYS A 160 14.26 -14.64 -1.82
CA LYS A 160 14.98 -13.75 -0.90
C LYS A 160 15.54 -12.49 -1.58
N GLY A 161 15.37 -12.32 -2.90
CA GLY A 161 15.82 -11.11 -3.61
C GLY A 161 17.34 -11.00 -3.81
N GLY A 162 18.12 -12.07 -3.60
CA GLY A 162 19.58 -12.07 -3.79
C GLY A 162 20.05 -11.70 -5.21
N GLY A 163 19.19 -11.88 -6.22
CA GLY A 163 19.45 -11.40 -7.58
C GLY A 163 19.52 -9.88 -7.68
N ALA A 164 18.85 -9.14 -6.78
CA ALA A 164 18.94 -7.69 -6.75
C ALA A 164 20.31 -7.19 -6.33
N LEU A 165 20.90 -7.82 -5.31
CA LEU A 165 22.26 -7.50 -4.88
C LEU A 165 23.28 -7.79 -5.98
N SER A 166 23.08 -8.89 -6.70
CA SER A 166 23.94 -9.28 -7.83
C SER A 166 23.85 -8.28 -8.99
N ALA A 167 22.65 -7.82 -9.35
CA ALA A 167 22.47 -6.80 -10.38
C ALA A 167 23.05 -5.44 -9.98
N VAL A 168 22.93 -5.04 -8.71
CA VAL A 168 23.58 -3.83 -8.19
C VAL A 168 25.10 -3.94 -8.28
N ALA A 169 25.67 -5.10 -7.91
CA ALA A 169 27.11 -5.33 -7.99
C ALA A 169 27.64 -5.33 -9.44
N ALA A 170 26.83 -5.77 -10.41
CA ALA A 170 27.19 -5.78 -11.82
C ALA A 170 27.15 -4.40 -12.48
N THR A 171 26.19 -3.55 -12.08
CA THR A 171 25.86 -2.30 -12.80
C THR A 171 26.24 -1.03 -12.05
N GLY A 172 26.46 -1.11 -10.73
CA GLY A 172 26.57 0.05 -9.86
C GLY A 172 25.26 0.86 -9.69
N ALA A 173 24.18 0.44 -10.35
CA ALA A 173 22.88 1.12 -10.30
C ALA A 173 22.21 0.94 -8.93
N ARG A 174 21.39 1.91 -8.55
CA ARG A 174 20.66 1.87 -7.27
C ARG A 174 19.29 1.21 -7.46
N ILE A 175 18.88 0.39 -6.50
CA ILE A 175 17.51 -0.11 -6.45
C ILE A 175 16.61 1.05 -5.99
N LYS A 176 15.64 1.44 -6.82
CA LYS A 176 14.68 2.52 -6.51
C LYS A 176 13.36 2.00 -5.97
N PHE A 177 12.89 0.86 -6.48
CA PHE A 177 11.56 0.34 -6.14
C PHE A 177 11.54 -1.18 -5.97
N ILE A 178 10.53 -1.62 -5.24
CA ILE A 178 10.19 -3.01 -4.98
C ILE A 178 8.71 -3.23 -5.33
N GLY A 179 8.42 -4.20 -6.18
CA GLY A 179 7.08 -4.73 -6.41
C GLY A 179 6.80 -5.91 -5.48
N THR A 180 5.76 -5.79 -4.65
CA THR A 180 5.40 -6.78 -3.62
C THR A 180 4.09 -7.51 -3.94
N GLY A 181 3.81 -7.72 -5.23
CA GLY A 181 2.62 -8.42 -5.69
C GLY A 181 2.23 -7.99 -7.11
N GLU A 182 1.01 -8.29 -7.52
CA GLU A 182 0.51 -8.06 -8.89
C GLU A 182 -0.33 -6.79 -9.00
N ASP A 183 -0.96 -6.34 -7.91
CA ASP A 183 -1.82 -5.16 -7.94
C ASP A 183 -1.02 -3.87 -8.10
N VAL A 184 -1.64 -2.86 -8.71
CA VAL A 184 -1.01 -1.56 -9.00
C VAL A 184 -0.63 -0.78 -7.74
N ASP A 185 -1.22 -1.11 -6.57
CA ASP A 185 -0.90 -0.53 -5.27
C ASP A 185 0.28 -1.22 -4.56
N GLU A 186 0.69 -2.41 -5.03
CA GLU A 186 1.74 -3.21 -4.41
C GLU A 186 3.11 -2.82 -4.98
N PHE A 187 3.47 -1.55 -4.76
CA PHE A 187 4.69 -0.92 -5.24
C PHE A 187 5.25 0.03 -4.19
N GLU A 188 6.48 -0.23 -3.75
CA GLU A 188 7.11 0.46 -2.63
C GLU A 188 8.46 1.05 -3.04
N VAL A 189 8.82 2.20 -2.45
CA VAL A 189 10.18 2.75 -2.57
C VAL A 189 11.15 1.83 -1.85
N PHE A 190 12.25 1.48 -2.51
CA PHE A 190 13.27 0.62 -1.92
C PHE A 190 13.93 1.29 -0.72
N ARG A 191 13.98 0.56 0.40
CA ARG A 191 14.72 0.96 1.61
C ARG A 191 15.71 -0.13 1.99
N PRO A 192 17.03 0.14 1.94
CA PRO A 192 18.06 -0.87 2.19
C PRO A 192 17.88 -1.60 3.52
N ARG A 193 17.61 -0.86 4.61
CA ARG A 193 17.44 -1.44 5.95
C ARG A 193 16.32 -2.48 6.01
N ARG A 194 15.16 -2.18 5.40
CA ARG A 194 14.02 -3.10 5.34
C ARG A 194 14.30 -4.31 4.48
N PHE A 195 14.92 -4.10 3.33
CA PHE A 195 15.29 -5.18 2.45
C PHE A 195 16.24 -6.18 3.14
N VAL A 196 17.24 -5.67 3.87
CA VAL A 196 18.17 -6.51 4.67
C VAL A 196 17.43 -7.21 5.82
N ALA A 197 16.52 -6.53 6.53
CA ALA A 197 15.72 -7.16 7.59
C ALA A 197 14.89 -8.34 7.05
N ARG A 198 14.17 -8.14 5.92
CA ARG A 198 13.41 -9.20 5.24
C ARG A 198 14.32 -10.35 4.78
N LEU A 199 15.50 -10.05 4.24
CA LEU A 199 16.52 -11.03 3.85
C LEU A 199 16.98 -11.91 5.03
N LEU A 200 17.16 -11.29 6.19
CA LEU A 200 17.58 -11.94 7.44
C LEU A 200 16.43 -12.67 8.16
N GLY A 201 15.21 -12.63 7.63
CA GLY A 201 14.03 -13.23 8.26
C GLY A 201 13.54 -12.46 9.50
N MET A 202 14.09 -11.28 9.74
CA MET A 202 13.62 -10.35 10.76
C MET A 202 12.42 -9.62 10.14
N GLY A 203 11.22 -10.10 10.43
CA GLY A 203 9.97 -9.57 9.85
C GLY A 203 9.89 -8.04 9.91
N ASP A 204 9.20 -7.47 8.93
CA ASP A 204 9.13 -6.03 8.69
C ASP A 204 8.22 -5.31 9.70
N LEU A 205 8.64 -5.31 10.97
CA LEU A 205 8.03 -4.58 12.08
C LEU A 205 7.87 -3.10 11.74
N GLU A 206 8.79 -2.56 10.94
CA GLU A 206 8.83 -1.15 10.56
C GLU A 206 7.79 -0.81 9.47
N SER A 207 7.50 -1.70 8.51
CA SER A 207 6.38 -1.52 7.57
C SER A 207 5.03 -1.72 8.25
N LEU A 208 4.95 -2.61 9.24
CA LEU A 208 3.76 -2.77 10.06
C LEU A 208 3.53 -1.49 10.85
N LEU A 209 4.58 -0.94 11.47
CA LEU A 209 4.56 0.36 12.12
C LEU A 209 4.21 1.49 11.16
N GLU A 210 4.76 1.55 9.94
CA GLU A 210 4.40 2.60 8.97
C GLU A 210 2.98 2.46 8.41
N ARG A 211 2.48 1.24 8.21
CA ARG A 211 1.07 1.01 7.85
C ARG A 211 0.16 1.37 9.02
N ILE A 212 0.59 1.11 10.25
CA ILE A 212 -0.10 1.55 11.47
C ILE A 212 -0.06 3.09 11.57
N GLU A 213 1.07 3.74 11.35
CA GLU A 213 1.23 5.21 11.34
C GLU A 213 0.38 5.87 10.25
N ARG A 214 0.32 5.28 9.05
CA ARG A 214 -0.54 5.78 7.95
C ARG A 214 -2.04 5.56 8.21
N LEU A 215 -2.40 4.53 8.99
CA LEU A 215 -3.78 4.25 9.38
C LEU A 215 -4.18 4.94 10.69
N GLN A 216 -3.23 5.44 11.46
CA GLN A 216 -3.48 6.15 12.71
C GLN A 216 -3.56 7.65 12.45
N GLY A 217 -4.80 8.14 12.42
CA GLY A 217 -5.10 9.53 12.70
C GLY A 217 -4.66 9.87 14.11
N VAL A 218 -3.39 10.25 14.27
CA VAL A 218 -2.79 10.69 15.54
C VAL A 218 -3.66 11.77 16.21
N GLU A 219 -4.23 12.68 15.42
CA GLU A 219 -5.21 13.67 15.90
C GLU A 219 -6.49 13.06 16.46
N GLU A 220 -7.02 11.99 15.86
CA GLU A 220 -8.30 11.40 16.25
C GLU A 220 -8.14 10.51 17.50
N PHE A 221 -6.99 9.83 17.61
CA PHE A 221 -6.59 9.11 18.81
C PHE A 221 -6.33 10.09 19.97
N GLU A 222 -5.59 11.18 19.74
CA GLU A 222 -5.37 12.23 20.74
C GLU A 222 -6.66 12.91 21.18
N LYS A 223 -7.59 13.21 20.25
CA LYS A 223 -8.93 13.74 20.59
C LYS A 223 -9.74 12.77 21.43
N THR A 224 -9.73 11.48 21.06
CA THR A 224 -10.45 10.44 21.81
C THR A 224 -9.88 10.27 23.21
N VAL A 225 -8.55 10.29 23.35
CA VAL A 225 -7.86 10.25 24.66
C VAL A 225 -8.15 11.53 25.46
N ALA A 226 -8.09 12.71 24.84
CA ALA A 226 -8.39 13.99 25.50
C ALA A 226 -9.84 14.07 26.00
N GLU A 227 -10.82 13.58 25.22
CA GLU A 227 -12.23 13.51 25.63
C GLU A 227 -12.47 12.47 26.72
N MET A 228 -11.78 11.33 26.67
CA MET A 228 -11.78 10.32 27.74
C MET A 228 -11.19 10.88 29.05
N VAL A 229 -10.13 11.69 28.96
CA VAL A 229 -9.52 12.41 30.08
C VAL A 229 -10.43 13.53 30.62
N ALA A 230 -11.13 14.25 29.73
CA ALA A 230 -12.09 15.30 30.07
C ALA A 230 -13.35 14.79 30.79
N GLY A 231 -13.55 13.47 30.87
CA GLY A 231 -14.51 12.85 31.78
C GLY A 231 -15.95 12.77 31.28
N LYS A 232 -16.21 13.04 29.99
CA LYS A 232 -17.52 12.84 29.37
C LYS A 232 -17.50 11.60 28.46
N ILE A 233 -17.77 10.44 29.05
CA ILE A 233 -17.96 9.21 28.28
C ILE A 233 -19.36 9.27 27.69
N THR A 234 -19.45 9.50 26.39
CA THR A 234 -20.71 9.58 25.62
C THR A 234 -20.83 8.38 24.68
N PHE A 235 -22.00 8.18 24.07
CA PHE A 235 -22.13 7.15 23.03
C PHE A 235 -21.30 7.48 21.78
N ARG A 236 -20.94 8.74 21.53
CA ARG A 236 -20.04 9.11 20.42
C ARG A 236 -18.63 8.56 20.61
N VAL A 237 -18.14 8.59 21.87
CA VAL A 237 -16.84 8.00 22.22
C VAL A 237 -16.91 6.48 22.05
N LEU A 238 -17.99 5.86 22.52
CA LEU A 238 -18.21 4.42 22.36
C LEU A 238 -18.33 4.00 20.89
N TYR A 239 -19.01 4.80 20.08
CA TYR A 239 -19.17 4.57 18.64
C TYR A 239 -17.83 4.51 17.93
N ARG A 240 -16.98 5.53 18.14
CA ARG A 240 -15.63 5.59 17.57
C ARG A 240 -14.79 4.39 18.02
N GLN A 241 -14.89 3.99 19.28
CA GLN A 241 -14.19 2.80 19.79
C GLN A 241 -14.64 1.52 19.06
N LEU A 242 -15.95 1.29 18.90
CA LEU A 242 -16.46 0.12 18.19
C LEU A 242 -16.09 0.13 16.70
N GLU A 243 -16.11 1.30 16.07
CA GLU A 243 -15.71 1.46 14.68
C GLU A 243 -14.23 1.12 14.47
N GLN A 244 -13.34 1.57 15.35
CA GLN A 244 -11.92 1.23 15.34
C GLN A 244 -11.69 -0.27 15.56
N MET A 245 -12.39 -0.89 16.50
CA MET A 245 -12.28 -2.33 16.75
C MET A 245 -12.78 -3.16 15.56
N ARG A 246 -13.82 -2.71 14.85
CA ARG A 246 -14.29 -3.37 13.62
C ARG A 246 -13.23 -3.32 12.51
N LYS A 247 -12.54 -2.18 12.35
CA LYS A 247 -11.42 -2.04 11.40
C LYS A 247 -10.25 -2.97 11.73
N LEU A 248 -10.04 -3.30 13.01
CA LEU A 248 -9.01 -4.22 13.48
C LEU A 248 -9.43 -5.71 13.46
N GLY A 249 -10.72 -6.01 13.29
CA GLY A 249 -11.24 -7.39 13.23
C GLY A 249 -10.51 -8.29 12.21
N PRO A 250 -10.32 -7.84 10.95
CA PRO A 250 -9.54 -8.56 9.96
C PRO A 250 -8.08 -8.81 10.37
N PHE A 251 -7.51 -7.91 11.18
CA PHE A 251 -6.12 -7.97 11.63
C PHE A 251 -5.89 -8.90 12.84
N ARG A 252 -6.91 -9.15 13.67
CA ARG A 252 -6.79 -10.09 14.82
C ARG A 252 -6.37 -11.49 14.36
N LYS A 253 -6.92 -11.97 13.23
CA LYS A 253 -6.56 -13.26 12.64
C LYS A 253 -5.11 -13.31 12.17
N VAL A 254 -4.60 -12.19 11.63
CA VAL A 254 -3.21 -12.07 11.18
C VAL A 254 -2.24 -12.03 12.37
N LEU A 255 -2.59 -11.31 13.43
CA LEU A 255 -1.78 -11.21 14.65
C LEU A 255 -1.72 -12.52 15.45
N GLN A 256 -2.79 -13.33 15.42
CA GLN A 256 -2.82 -14.66 16.03
C GLN A 256 -1.88 -15.68 15.34
N MET A 257 -1.48 -15.42 14.10
CA MET A 257 -0.56 -16.29 13.36
C MET A 257 0.92 -16.00 13.67
N ILE A 258 1.22 -15.00 14.50
CA ILE A 258 2.58 -14.63 14.91
C ILE A 258 2.97 -15.40 16.19
N PRO A 259 3.99 -16.28 16.15
CA PRO A 259 4.46 -17.02 17.32
C PRO A 259 4.90 -16.06 18.44
N GLY A 260 4.45 -16.30 19.68
CA GLY A 260 4.82 -15.48 20.86
C GLY A 260 3.92 -14.26 21.12
N PHE A 261 3.04 -13.88 20.18
CA PHE A 261 2.07 -12.78 20.39
C PHE A 261 0.76 -13.25 21.05
N SER A 262 0.49 -14.56 21.03
CA SER A 262 -0.67 -15.20 21.68
C SER A 262 -0.75 -14.85 23.17
N THR A 263 0.39 -14.90 23.88
CA THR A 263 0.44 -14.75 25.34
C THR A 263 0.16 -13.31 25.80
N MET A 264 0.35 -12.32 24.90
CA MET A 264 0.06 -10.91 25.18
C MET A 264 -1.42 -10.56 24.91
N LEU A 265 -2.07 -11.27 23.99
CA LEU A 265 -3.50 -11.13 23.68
C LEU A 265 -4.41 -11.65 24.80
N ASP A 266 -3.98 -12.68 25.53
CA ASP A 266 -4.73 -13.26 26.65
C ASP A 266 -4.95 -12.24 27.80
N SER A 267 -4.11 -11.21 27.88
CA SER A 267 -4.24 -10.11 28.87
C SER A 267 -5.27 -9.03 28.46
N PHE A 268 -5.70 -9.02 27.19
CA PHE A 268 -6.70 -8.07 26.66
C PHE A 268 -8.11 -8.69 26.53
N ASP A 269 -8.29 -9.94 26.98
CA ASP A 269 -9.39 -10.82 26.57
C ASP A 269 -10.71 -10.62 27.35
N GLU A 270 -10.80 -9.64 28.26
CA GLU A 270 -12.08 -9.23 28.83
C GLU A 270 -12.85 -8.23 27.93
N ALA A 271 -12.14 -7.42 27.13
CA ALA A 271 -12.76 -6.44 26.23
C ALA A 271 -13.10 -7.03 24.85
N ALA A 272 -12.47 -8.14 24.48
CA ALA A 272 -12.56 -8.77 23.16
C ALA A 272 -13.73 -9.78 23.02
N LYS A 273 -14.59 -9.89 24.05
CA LYS A 273 -15.77 -10.79 24.09
C LYS A 273 -16.98 -10.28 23.31
N VAL A 274 -16.96 -9.04 22.79
CA VAL A 274 -18.06 -8.53 21.98
C VAL A 274 -17.88 -9.06 20.55
N SER A 275 -18.78 -9.94 20.12
CA SER A 275 -18.75 -10.48 18.76
C SER A 275 -18.93 -9.36 17.73
N GLU A 276 -18.39 -9.56 16.53
CA GLU A 276 -18.51 -8.61 15.41
C GLU A 276 -19.97 -8.29 15.07
N GLU A 277 -20.83 -9.31 15.15
CA GLU A 277 -22.27 -9.18 14.97
C GLU A 277 -22.91 -8.27 16.03
N LYS A 278 -22.54 -8.41 17.30
CA LYS A 278 -23.01 -7.54 18.38
C LYS A 278 -22.54 -6.09 18.19
N MET A 279 -21.29 -5.90 17.78
CA MET A 279 -20.76 -4.55 17.50
C MET A 279 -21.57 -3.88 16.38
N ARG A 280 -21.85 -4.59 15.28
CA ARG A 280 -22.67 -4.07 14.18
C ARG A 280 -24.09 -3.72 14.65
N LYS A 281 -24.69 -4.57 15.48
CA LYS A 281 -26.00 -4.33 16.08
C LYS A 281 -26.02 -3.06 16.94
N TRP A 282 -25.03 -2.87 17.81
CA TRP A 282 -24.89 -1.69 18.64
C TRP A 282 -24.64 -0.40 17.86
N MET A 283 -23.86 -0.45 16.78
CA MET A 283 -23.71 0.70 15.88
C MET A 283 -25.03 1.09 15.22
N SER A 284 -25.84 0.11 14.78
CA SER A 284 -27.19 0.37 14.26
C SER A 284 -28.09 1.05 15.30
N ILE A 285 -28.03 0.57 16.55
CA ILE A 285 -28.76 1.16 17.68
C ILE A 285 -28.34 2.62 17.92
N MET A 286 -27.04 2.91 17.92
CA MET A 286 -26.52 4.27 18.11
C MET A 286 -26.88 5.21 16.95
N ASN A 287 -26.91 4.71 15.71
CA ASN A 287 -27.35 5.50 14.54
C ASN A 287 -28.84 5.90 14.63
N SER A 288 -29.65 5.17 15.40
CA SER A 288 -31.07 5.47 15.64
C SER A 288 -31.32 6.42 16.83
N MET A 289 -30.26 6.94 17.46
CA MET A 289 -30.34 7.90 18.56
C MET A 289 -30.33 9.34 18.05
N THR A 290 -30.90 10.24 18.85
CA THR A 290 -30.77 11.69 18.67
C THR A 290 -29.42 12.19 19.19
N TYR A 291 -29.00 13.38 18.77
CA TYR A 291 -27.77 13.99 19.28
C TYR A 291 -27.75 14.11 20.81
N ASP A 292 -28.87 14.49 21.41
CA ASP A 292 -28.98 14.59 22.87
C ASP A 292 -28.79 13.24 23.58
N GLU A 293 -29.29 12.16 23.00
CA GLU A 293 -29.13 10.80 23.54
C GLU A 293 -27.71 10.28 23.36
N LEU A 294 -27.05 10.64 22.25
CA LEU A 294 -25.65 10.31 22.02
C LEU A 294 -24.73 10.99 23.03
N ASP A 295 -25.01 12.26 23.35
CA ASP A 295 -24.21 13.07 24.28
C ASP A 295 -24.59 12.83 25.75
N ASN A 296 -25.83 12.42 26.03
CA ASN A 296 -26.33 12.13 27.38
C ASN A 296 -26.90 10.70 27.46
N PRO A 297 -26.04 9.68 27.61
CA PRO A 297 -26.47 8.28 27.66
C PRO A 297 -27.48 7.96 28.77
N GLU A 298 -27.53 8.74 29.85
CA GLU A 298 -28.47 8.55 30.98
C GLU A 298 -29.94 8.73 30.55
N LEU A 299 -30.20 9.38 29.41
CA LEU A 299 -31.55 9.48 28.84
C LEU A 299 -32.13 8.12 28.43
N LEU A 300 -31.30 7.09 28.20
CA LEU A 300 -31.76 5.74 27.88
C LEU A 300 -32.40 5.00 29.08
N GLU A 301 -32.46 5.59 30.27
CA GLU A 301 -33.29 5.05 31.36
C GLU A 301 -34.79 5.21 31.07
N GLN A 302 -35.15 6.15 30.20
CA GLN A 302 -36.53 6.38 29.79
C GLN A 302 -37.01 5.31 28.82
N ARG A 303 -38.02 4.52 29.25
CA ARG A 303 -38.56 3.39 28.47
C ARG A 303 -39.10 3.79 27.10
N SER A 304 -39.66 5.00 26.96
CA SER A 304 -40.18 5.53 25.69
C SER A 304 -39.07 5.67 24.63
N ARG A 305 -37.90 6.18 25.02
CA ARG A 305 -36.74 6.37 24.14
C ARG A 305 -36.16 5.04 23.69
N VAL A 306 -35.99 4.11 24.62
CA VAL A 306 -35.51 2.75 24.33
C VAL A 306 -36.41 2.06 23.32
N LYS A 307 -37.74 2.15 23.49
CA LYS A 307 -38.71 1.56 22.56
C LYS A 307 -38.59 2.17 21.16
N ARG A 308 -38.48 3.50 21.06
CA ARG A 308 -38.32 4.20 19.76
C ARG A 308 -37.01 3.79 19.06
N ILE A 309 -35.89 3.76 19.79
CA ILE A 309 -34.58 3.38 19.25
C ILE A 309 -34.60 1.93 18.75
N ALA A 310 -35.20 1.01 19.52
CA ALA A 310 -35.34 -0.40 19.15
C ALA A 310 -36.11 -0.56 17.82
N ILE A 311 -37.25 0.15 17.68
CA ILE A 311 -38.03 0.17 16.44
C ILE A 311 -37.22 0.75 15.28
N GLY A 312 -36.56 1.90 15.48
CA GLY A 312 -35.78 2.56 14.43
C GLY A 312 -34.56 1.75 13.96
N ALA A 313 -33.95 0.97 14.85
CA ALA A 313 -32.80 0.12 14.53
C ALA A 313 -33.20 -1.30 14.07
N GLY A 314 -34.48 -1.67 14.12
CA GLY A 314 -34.97 -3.01 13.78
C GLY A 314 -34.48 -4.10 14.74
N VAL A 315 -34.40 -3.79 16.04
CA VAL A 315 -33.88 -4.71 17.09
C VAL A 315 -34.84 -4.83 18.27
N GLU A 316 -34.54 -5.76 19.18
CA GLU A 316 -35.30 -5.93 20.41
C GLU A 316 -34.93 -4.89 21.47
N ILE A 317 -35.86 -4.62 22.38
CA ILE A 317 -35.63 -3.72 23.53
C ILE A 317 -34.49 -4.23 24.42
N SER A 318 -34.32 -5.55 24.50
CA SER A 318 -33.20 -6.19 25.22
C SER A 318 -31.85 -5.80 24.66
N ASP A 319 -31.71 -5.63 23.35
CA ASP A 319 -30.45 -5.29 22.69
C ASP A 319 -30.00 -3.86 23.02
N VAL A 320 -30.97 -2.93 23.05
CA VAL A 320 -30.72 -1.53 23.44
C VAL A 320 -30.31 -1.46 24.92
N ARG A 321 -30.92 -2.29 25.78
CA ARG A 321 -30.52 -2.41 27.19
C ARG A 321 -29.15 -3.05 27.35
N GLU A 322 -28.79 -4.01 26.50
CA GLU A 322 -27.47 -4.62 26.50
C GLU A 322 -26.38 -3.58 26.19
N LEU A 323 -26.58 -2.76 25.15
CA LEU A 323 -25.70 -1.64 24.82
C LEU A 323 -25.59 -0.65 26.01
N TYR A 324 -26.72 -0.30 26.62
CA TYR A 324 -26.71 0.64 27.75
C TYR A 324 -25.96 0.08 28.97
N ASN A 325 -26.11 -1.22 29.26
CA ASN A 325 -25.38 -1.89 30.33
C ASN A 325 -23.88 -1.96 30.02
N TYR A 326 -23.51 -2.23 28.77
CA TYR A 326 -22.12 -2.20 28.33
C TYR A 326 -21.51 -0.81 28.52
N TYR A 327 -22.21 0.24 28.12
CA TYR A 327 -21.82 1.63 28.40
C TYR A 327 -21.61 1.89 29.91
N LYS A 328 -22.52 1.41 30.78
CA LYS A 328 -22.37 1.55 32.25
C LYS A 328 -21.10 0.85 32.76
N THR A 329 -20.76 -0.32 32.23
CA THR A 329 -19.53 -1.06 32.57
C THR A 329 -18.29 -0.29 32.15
N VAL A 330 -18.24 0.20 30.90
CA VAL A 330 -17.13 1.00 30.38
C VAL A 330 -16.98 2.30 31.19
N LYS A 331 -18.09 2.98 31.51
CA LYS A 331 -18.11 4.17 32.35
C LYS A 331 -17.54 3.90 33.75
N ARG A 332 -17.85 2.73 34.34
CA ARG A 332 -17.33 2.32 35.65
C ARG A 332 -15.83 2.02 35.59
N MET A 333 -15.37 1.28 34.58
CA MET A 333 -13.95 0.97 34.37
C MET A 333 -13.12 2.24 34.20
N MET A 334 -13.58 3.16 33.35
CA MET A 334 -12.90 4.45 33.13
C MET A 334 -12.85 5.32 34.40
N ARG A 335 -13.91 5.31 35.21
CA ARG A 335 -13.89 5.98 36.53
C ARG A 335 -12.85 5.36 37.47
N GLN A 336 -12.63 4.04 37.42
CA GLN A 336 -11.60 3.36 38.21
C GLN A 336 -10.19 3.65 37.69
N LEU A 337 -10.00 3.69 36.37
CA LEU A 337 -8.74 4.09 35.73
C LEU A 337 -8.36 5.54 36.08
N ARG A 338 -9.32 6.47 36.09
CA ARG A 338 -9.08 7.87 36.49
C ARG A 338 -8.59 8.02 37.93
N LYS A 339 -8.94 7.08 38.82
CA LYS A 339 -8.44 7.08 40.21
C LYS A 339 -6.98 6.62 40.31
N ARG A 340 -6.45 5.92 39.31
CA ARG A 340 -5.03 5.54 39.21
C ARG A 340 -4.29 6.52 38.29
N LYS A 341 -4.06 7.75 38.78
CA LYS A 341 -3.41 8.85 38.02
C LYS A 341 -2.09 8.42 37.36
N ASP A 342 -1.34 7.54 38.01
CA ASP A 342 0.00 7.08 37.57
C ASP A 342 -0.02 6.29 36.24
N ILE A 343 -1.13 5.64 35.91
CA ILE A 343 -1.27 4.86 34.65
C ILE A 343 -1.64 5.79 33.49
N LEU A 344 -2.49 6.79 33.73
CA LEU A 344 -2.87 7.80 32.74
C LEU A 344 -1.68 8.66 32.31
N GLU A 345 -0.80 9.04 33.24
CA GLU A 345 0.44 9.76 32.93
C GLU A 345 1.42 8.90 32.11
N ARG A 346 1.47 7.59 32.36
CA ARG A 346 2.29 6.64 31.57
C ARG A 346 1.75 6.44 30.15
N PHE A 347 0.42 6.38 29.98
CA PHE A 347 -0.21 6.31 28.65
C PHE A 347 -0.05 7.61 27.85
N ALA A 348 -0.21 8.77 28.50
CA ALA A 348 0.02 10.07 27.86
C ALA A 348 1.49 10.27 27.45
N LYS A 349 2.45 9.74 28.22
CA LYS A 349 3.87 9.71 27.84
C LYS A 349 4.19 8.71 26.73
N MET A 350 3.45 7.60 26.62
CA MET A 350 3.62 6.62 25.54
C MET A 350 3.13 7.13 24.17
N GLY A 351 2.17 8.06 24.14
CA GLY A 351 1.74 8.73 22.91
C GLY A 351 2.71 9.80 22.40
N ARG A 352 3.67 10.24 23.23
CA ARG A 352 4.81 11.08 22.83
C ARG A 352 6.04 10.20 22.68
N LEU A 353 6.15 9.48 21.58
CA LEU A 353 7.45 8.92 21.20
C LEU A 353 8.35 10.08 20.71
N PRO A 354 9.63 10.11 21.12
CA PRO A 354 10.57 11.14 20.69
C PRO A 354 10.78 11.05 19.18
N GLY A 355 10.70 12.20 18.51
CA GLY A 355 10.81 12.32 17.05
C GLY A 355 12.21 12.06 16.49
#